data_AF-A0A533XKT3-F1
#
_entry.id   AF-A0A533XKT3-F1
#
_cell.length_a   1.000
_cell.length_b   1.000
_cell.length_c   1.000
_cell.angle_alpha   90.00
_cell.angle_beta   90.00
_cell.angle_gamma   90.00
#
_symmetry.space_group_name_H-M   'P 1'
#
loop_
_entity.id
_entity.type
_entity.pdbx_description
1 polymer ?
#
loop_
_entity_poly.entity_id
_entity_poly.type
_entity_poly.pdbx_seq_one_letter_code
_entity_poly.pdbx_strand_id
1 'polypeptide(L)' 'MPRPGKATLAKRDRERAKQAKQKEKEERRAQRKAEKAAVPPPRRDGGEDPDLAGMVPGPQPPLF' A
#
# COMPACT_ATOMS: atom_id res chain seq x y z
N MET A 1 -3.31 44.75 -17.32
CA MET A 1 -3.39 44.03 -16.03
C MET A 1 -1.97 43.66 -15.57
N PRO A 2 -1.58 43.93 -14.31
CA PRO A 2 -0.24 43.60 -13.82
C PRO A 2 -0.02 42.09 -13.80
N ARG A 3 1.16 41.62 -14.23
CA ARG A 3 1.50 40.20 -14.21
C ARG A 3 1.84 39.75 -12.79
N PRO A 4 1.40 38.55 -12.37
CA PRO A 4 1.69 38.02 -11.05
C PRO A 4 3.21 37.86 -10.85
N GLY A 5 3.72 38.35 -9.72
CA GLY A 5 5.14 38.28 -9.40
C GLY A 5 5.63 36.84 -9.23
N LYS A 6 6.94 36.62 -9.44
CA LYS A 6 7.60 35.30 -9.41
C LYS A 6 7.27 34.46 -8.17
N ALA A 7 7.14 35.09 -6.99
CA ALA A 7 6.77 34.41 -5.74
C ALA A 7 5.36 33.78 -5.77
N THR A 8 4.41 34.43 -6.43
CA THR A 8 3.02 33.92 -6.54
C THR A 8 2.92 32.74 -7.50
N LEU A 9 3.74 32.73 -8.56
CA LEU A 9 3.87 31.60 -9.48
C LEU A 9 4.47 30.39 -8.78
N ALA A 10 5.56 30.58 -8.05
CA ALA A 10 6.20 29.50 -7.29
C ALA A 10 5.26 28.88 -6.23
N LYS A 11 4.42 29.69 -5.57
CA LYS A 11 3.39 29.19 -4.65
C LYS A 11 2.37 28.31 -5.39
N ARG A 12 1.89 28.77 -6.55
CA ARG A 12 0.94 28.03 -7.38
C ARG A 12 1.51 26.69 -7.86
N ASP A 13 2.77 26.66 -8.27
CA ASP A 13 3.42 25.43 -8.73
C ASP A 13 3.62 24.44 -7.57
N ARG A 14 3.99 24.95 -6.38
CA ARG A 14 4.07 24.11 -5.17
C ARG A 14 2.72 23.51 -4.78
N GLU A 15 1.64 24.27 -4.88
CA GLU A 15 0.28 23.77 -4.60
C GLU A 15 -0.16 22.73 -5.62
N ARG A 16 0.08 22.97 -6.91
CA ARG A 16 -0.18 21.99 -7.99
C ARG A 16 0.60 20.69 -7.77
N ALA A 17 1.88 20.78 -7.42
CA ALA A 17 2.71 19.61 -7.15
C ALA A 17 2.20 18.80 -5.94
N LYS A 18 1.72 19.47 -4.88
CA LYS A 18 1.10 18.80 -3.73
C LYS A 18 -0.18 18.06 -4.14
N GLN A 19 -1.05 18.72 -4.91
CA GLN A 19 -2.29 18.11 -5.40
C GLN A 19 -2.02 16.91 -6.31
N ALA A 20 -1.06 17.02 -7.23
CA ALA A 20 -0.68 15.92 -8.11
C ALA A 20 -0.20 14.69 -7.32
N LYS A 21 0.69 14.89 -6.32
CA LYS A 21 1.17 13.81 -5.45
C LYS A 21 0.06 13.16 -4.62
N GLN A 22 -0.93 13.95 -4.17
CA GLN A 22 -2.07 13.41 -3.44
C GLN A 22 -2.93 12.52 -4.33
N LYS A 23 -3.26 12.98 -5.55
CA LYS A 23 -4.01 12.21 -6.54
C LYS A 23 -3.32 10.90 -6.89
N GLU A 24 -2.02 10.94 -7.20
CA GLU A 24 -1.24 9.75 -7.52
C GLU A 24 -1.25 8.74 -6.35
N LYS A 25 -1.14 9.22 -5.11
CA LYS A 25 -1.20 8.37 -3.92
C LYS A 25 -2.57 7.73 -3.74
N GLU A 26 -3.64 8.46 -4.03
CA GLU A 26 -5.02 7.97 -3.97
C GLU A 26 -5.27 6.92 -5.06
N GLU A 27 -4.85 7.18 -6.29
CA GLU A 27 -4.90 6.23 -7.40
C GLU A 27 -4.15 4.94 -7.07
N ARG A 28 -2.91 5.05 -6.55
CA ARG A 28 -2.12 3.88 -6.14
C ARG A 28 -2.79 3.10 -4.99
N ARG A 29 -3.47 3.78 -4.07
CA ARG A 29 -4.23 3.13 -3.00
C ARG A 29 -5.45 2.40 -3.55
N ALA A 30 -6.17 3.01 -4.49
CA ALA A 30 -7.31 2.39 -5.16
C ALA A 30 -6.89 1.14 -5.95
N GLN A 31 -5.78 1.22 -6.70
CA GLN A 31 -5.18 0.08 -7.41
C GLN A 31 -4.83 -1.06 -6.45
N ARG A 32 -4.07 -0.79 -5.38
CA ARG A 32 -3.74 -1.82 -4.38
C ARG A 32 -4.96 -2.44 -3.71
N LYS A 33 -6.01 -1.65 -3.47
CA LYS A 33 -7.26 -2.15 -2.91
C LYS A 33 -7.96 -3.07 -3.90
N ALA A 34 -8.00 -2.71 -5.18
CA ALA A 34 -8.57 -3.53 -6.25
C ALA A 34 -7.77 -4.82 -6.45
N GLU A 35 -6.43 -4.75 -6.50
CA GLU A 35 -5.54 -5.91 -6.58
C GLU A 35 -5.78 -6.86 -5.41
N LYS A 36 -5.79 -6.34 -4.17
CA LYS A 36 -6.03 -7.17 -2.98
C LYS A 36 -7.43 -7.80 -2.98
N ALA A 37 -8.44 -7.11 -3.52
CA ALA A 37 -9.79 -7.67 -3.66
C ALA A 37 -9.89 -8.71 -4.79
N ALA A 38 -9.07 -8.58 -5.84
CA ALA A 38 -9.01 -9.52 -6.95
C ALA A 38 -8.23 -10.79 -6.60
N VAL A 39 -7.29 -10.72 -5.64
CA VAL A 39 -6.63 -11.91 -5.11
C VAL A 39 -7.68 -12.72 -4.32
N PRO A 40 -8.02 -13.94 -4.76
CA PRO A 40 -8.90 -14.80 -3.97
C PRO A 40 -8.25 -15.01 -2.60
N PRO A 41 -9.05 -15.11 -1.51
CA PRO A 41 -8.49 -15.42 -0.20
C PRO A 41 -7.60 -16.67 -0.33
N PRO A 42 -6.46 -16.74 0.39
CA PRO A 42 -5.64 -17.93 0.38
C PRO A 42 -6.56 -19.12 0.66
N ARG A 43 -6.47 -20.15 -0.19
CA ARG A 43 -7.35 -21.31 -0.14
C ARG A 43 -7.33 -21.83 1.29
N ARG A 44 -8.45 -21.69 1.99
CA ARG A 44 -8.68 -22.34 3.29
C ARG A 44 -9.05 -23.82 3.11
N ASP A 45 -9.11 -24.26 1.86
CA ASP A 45 -9.53 -25.59 1.46
C ASP A 45 -8.34 -26.55 1.50
N GLY A 46 -8.03 -27.04 2.71
CA GLY A 46 -7.56 -28.41 2.97
C GLY A 46 -6.17 -28.84 2.50
N GLY A 47 -5.42 -28.00 1.78
CA GLY A 47 -4.03 -28.26 1.43
C GLY A 47 -3.11 -27.54 2.42
N GLU A 48 -2.79 -28.20 3.53
CA GLU A 48 -1.72 -27.73 4.41
C GLU A 48 -0.42 -27.67 3.60
N ASP A 49 0.25 -26.52 3.63
CA ASP A 49 1.51 -26.33 2.91
C ASP A 49 2.52 -27.35 3.45
N PRO A 50 3.11 -28.23 2.62
CA PRO A 50 4.05 -29.25 3.09
C PRO A 50 5.22 -28.68 3.89
N ASP A 51 5.58 -27.42 3.64
CA ASP A 51 6.65 -26.74 4.38
C ASP A 51 6.20 -26.21 5.75
N LEU A 52 4.91 -25.91 5.95
CA LEU A 52 4.33 -25.46 7.23
C LEU A 52 3.59 -26.54 8.01
N ALA A 53 3.33 -27.70 7.41
CA ALA A 53 2.66 -28.82 8.05
C ALA A 53 3.42 -29.27 9.30
N GLY A 54 2.74 -29.27 10.45
CA GLY A 54 3.33 -29.70 11.73
C GLY A 54 4.09 -28.63 12.51
N MET A 55 4.14 -27.38 12.04
CA MET A 55 4.64 -26.27 12.88
C MET A 55 3.62 -25.93 13.97
N VAL A 56 4.04 -26.07 15.23
CA VAL A 56 3.25 -25.64 16.39
C VAL A 56 3.64 -24.20 16.75
N PRO A 57 2.71 -23.23 16.67
CA PRO A 57 2.99 -21.88 17.15
C PRO A 57 3.19 -21.90 18.66
N GLY A 58 4.35 -21.44 19.13
CA GLY A 58 4.65 -21.37 20.55
C GLY A 58 6.13 -21.50 20.85
N PRO A 59 6.54 -21.32 22.12
CA PRO A 59 7.89 -21.61 22.54
C PRO A 59 8.21 -23.09 22.33
N GLN A 60 9.41 -23.39 21.82
CA GLN A 60 9.88 -24.78 21.74
C GLN A 60 9.95 -25.37 23.15
N PRO A 61 9.57 -26.65 23.33
CA PRO A 61 9.70 -27.31 24.61
C PRO A 61 11.19 -27.36 25.02
N PRO A 62 11.50 -27.20 26.32
CA PRO A 62 12.88 -27.25 26.80
C PRO A 62 13.48 -28.64 26.50
N LEU A 63 14.69 -28.64 25.95
CA LEU A 63 15.48 -29.85 25.71
C LEU A 63 16.18 -30.26 27.02
N PHE A 64 15.39 -30.82 27.94
CA PHE A 64 15.80 -31.34 29.26
C PHE A 64 16.40 -30.33 30.24
#